data_AF-A0A932WWJ1-F1
#
_entry.id   AF-A0A932WWJ1-F1
#
_cell.length_a   1.000
_cell.length_b   1.000
_cell.length_c   1.000
_cell.angle_alpha   90.00
_cell.angle_beta   90.00
_cell.angle_gamma   90.00
#
_symmetry.space_group_name_H-M   'P 1'
#
loop_
_entity.id
_entity.type
_entity.pdbx_description
1 polymer ?
#
loop_
_entity_poly.entity_id
_entity_poly.type
_entity_poly.pdbx_seq_one_letter_code
_entity_poly.pdbx_strand_id
1 'polypeptide(L)'
;KIGIIFGLLGSLCSSLFPIFNKKLLERFSPGTLTLYELGGGFLILTLLAPFYLTQFPATYYLPTAADWFWLLVLAWLCTVLCFDLQLNALKKISAFTASLTYNLEPVYGIVFGFLLFDEHKSFNRHFYIGVSLIILAIVLQMLRFLNVFKRVQFYFTYKQENKKAA
;
A
#
# COMPACT_ATOMS: atom_id res chain seq x y z
N LYS A 1 11.29 17.68 12.04
CA LYS A 1 11.38 18.34 10.71
C LYS A 1 11.92 17.39 9.65
N ILE A 2 13.10 16.78 9.84
CA ILE A 2 13.68 15.77 8.92
C ILE A 2 12.73 14.59 8.64
N GLY A 3 12.05 14.06 9.67
CA GLY A 3 11.07 12.98 9.49
C GLY A 3 9.88 13.33 8.59
N ILE A 4 9.45 14.60 8.53
CA ILE A 4 8.37 15.03 7.63
C ILE A 4 8.84 14.97 6.18
N ILE A 5 10.09 15.35 5.91
CA ILE A 5 10.69 15.28 4.57
C ILE A 5 10.78 13.83 4.11
N PHE A 6 11.29 12.93 4.96
CA PHE A 6 11.32 11.50 4.65
C PHE A 6 9.93 10.90 4.44
N GLY A 7 8.93 11.32 5.23
CA GLY A 7 7.54 10.92 5.03
C GLY A 7 6.96 11.36 3.68
N LEU A 8 7.24 12.60 3.25
CA LEU A 8 6.82 13.12 1.94
C LEU A 8 7.54 12.42 0.78
N LEU A 9 8.84 12.16 0.92
CA LEU A 9 9.59 11.40 -0.10
C LEU A 9 9.08 9.95 -0.18
N GLY A 10 8.81 9.34 0.98
CA GLY A 10 8.25 7.98 1.06
C GLY A 10 6.88 7.88 0.41
N SER A 11 5.97 8.84 0.67
CA SER A 11 4.64 8.84 0.05
C SER A 11 4.69 9.09 -1.46
N LEU A 12 5.61 9.94 -1.93
CA LEU A 12 5.84 10.13 -3.36
C LEU A 12 6.27 8.81 -4.02
N CYS A 13 7.32 8.14 -3.49
CA CYS A 13 7.77 6.85 -3.99
C CYS A 13 6.66 5.78 -3.93
N SER A 14 5.93 5.71 -2.81
CA SER A 14 4.83 4.75 -2.62
C SER A 14 3.68 4.97 -3.62
N SER A 15 3.42 6.20 -4.05
CA SER A 15 2.37 6.50 -5.04
C SER A 15 2.81 6.16 -6.48
N LEU A 16 4.10 6.32 -6.79
CA LEU A 16 4.67 5.97 -8.09
C LEU A 16 4.80 4.46 -8.29
N PHE A 17 5.08 3.72 -7.22
CA PHE A 17 5.27 2.27 -7.22
C PHE A 17 4.15 1.50 -7.97
N PRO A 18 2.85 1.62 -7.62
CA PRO A 18 1.78 0.90 -8.32
C PRO A 18 1.59 1.38 -9.77
N ILE A 19 1.93 2.62 -10.10
CA ILE A 19 1.82 3.15 -11.47
C ILE A 19 2.85 2.48 -12.37
N PHE A 20 4.12 2.43 -11.92
CA PHE A 20 5.17 1.74 -12.65
C PHE A 20 4.91 0.24 -12.71
N ASN A 21 4.53 -0.39 -11.60
CA ASN A 21 4.24 -1.82 -11.58
C ASN A 21 3.10 -2.20 -12.51
N LYS A 22 2.04 -1.40 -12.59
CA LYS A 22 0.97 -1.65 -13.57
C LYS A 22 1.49 -1.64 -15.01
N LYS A 23 2.40 -0.72 -15.36
CA LYS A 23 3.01 -0.66 -16.70
C LYS A 23 3.96 -1.82 -16.97
N LEU A 24 4.76 -2.24 -15.98
CA LEU A 24 5.66 -3.39 -16.12
C LEU A 24 4.88 -4.72 -16.21
N LEU A 25 3.75 -4.83 -15.53
CA LEU A 25 2.85 -5.99 -15.60
C LEU A 25 2.23 -6.22 -16.99
N GLU A 26 2.26 -5.23 -17.89
CA GLU A 26 1.86 -5.42 -19.30
C GLU A 26 2.87 -6.27 -20.08
N ARG A 27 4.12 -6.34 -19.63
CA ARG A 27 5.23 -7.03 -20.32
C ARG A 27 5.79 -8.22 -19.55
N PHE A 28 5.67 -8.22 -18.21
CA PHE A 28 6.26 -9.22 -17.33
C PHE A 28 5.20 -9.88 -16.44
N SER A 29 5.46 -11.14 -16.06
CA SER A 29 4.62 -11.83 -15.07
C SER A 29 4.84 -11.24 -13.66
N PRO A 30 3.83 -11.28 -12.75
CA PRO A 30 3.96 -10.83 -11.37
C PRO A 30 5.13 -11.46 -10.63
N GLY A 31 5.29 -12.78 -10.73
CA GLY A 31 6.37 -13.49 -10.04
C GLY A 31 7.75 -13.02 -10.48
N THR A 32 7.94 -12.78 -11.79
CA THR A 32 9.19 -12.21 -12.31
C THR A 32 9.41 -10.80 -11.78
N LEU A 33 8.37 -9.96 -11.77
CA LEU A 33 8.46 -8.59 -11.27
C LEU A 33 8.83 -8.58 -9.78
N THR A 34 8.12 -9.34 -8.94
CA THR A 34 8.40 -9.47 -7.50
C THR A 34 9.82 -9.98 -7.24
N LEU A 35 10.33 -10.93 -8.03
CA LEU A 35 11.70 -11.41 -7.89
C LEU A 35 12.72 -10.28 -8.10
N TYR A 36 12.55 -9.46 -9.14
CA TYR A 36 13.43 -8.32 -9.41
C TYR A 36 13.30 -7.22 -8.35
N GLU A 37 12.09 -6.94 -7.86
CA GLU A 37 11.85 -5.92 -6.84
C GLU A 37 12.46 -6.30 -5.48
N LEU A 38 12.17 -7.52 -5.00
CA LEU A 38 12.71 -8.01 -3.74
C LEU A 38 14.21 -8.27 -3.83
N GLY A 39 14.69 -8.81 -4.95
CA GLY A 39 16.12 -9.03 -5.19
C GLY A 39 16.90 -7.71 -5.26
N GLY A 40 16.37 -6.71 -5.96
CA GLY A 40 16.96 -5.37 -6.00
C GLY A 40 16.98 -4.70 -4.63
N GLY A 41 15.87 -4.80 -3.87
CA GLY A 41 15.80 -4.32 -2.49
C GLY A 41 16.83 -4.99 -1.57
N PHE A 42 16.96 -6.31 -1.66
CA PHE A 42 17.95 -7.08 -0.91
C PHE A 42 19.39 -6.63 -1.23
N LEU A 43 19.73 -6.47 -2.52
CA LEU A 43 21.07 -6.03 -2.93
C LEU A 43 21.38 -4.61 -2.43
N ILE A 44 20.45 -3.67 -2.61
CA ILE A 44 20.62 -2.28 -2.19
C ILE A 44 20.77 -2.18 -0.67
N LEU A 45 19.90 -2.87 0.09
CA LEU A 45 19.96 -2.87 1.55
C LEU A 45 21.24 -3.54 2.06
N THR A 46 21.68 -4.64 1.43
CA THR A 46 22.94 -5.30 1.79
C THR A 46 24.14 -4.38 1.57
N LEU A 47 24.15 -3.62 0.47
CA LEU A 47 25.22 -2.66 0.18
C LEU A 47 25.20 -1.46 1.15
N LEU A 48 24.02 -1.01 1.58
CA LEU A 48 23.85 0.09 2.53
C LEU A 48 24.09 -0.30 3.99
N ALA A 49 23.87 -1.58 4.33
CA ALA A 49 24.02 -2.10 5.69
C ALA A 49 25.34 -1.73 6.39
N PRO A 50 26.53 -1.89 5.78
CA PRO A 50 27.79 -1.53 6.45
C PRO A 50 27.85 -0.04 6.81
N PHE A 51 27.39 0.85 5.94
CA PHE A 51 27.35 2.27 6.24
C PHE A 51 26.39 2.59 7.39
N TYR A 52 25.19 1.99 7.38
CA TYR A 52 24.20 2.17 8.43
C TYR A 52 24.70 1.69 9.81
N LEU A 53 25.31 0.50 9.86
CA LEU A 53 25.82 -0.09 11.12
C LEU A 53 27.01 0.67 11.72
N THR A 54 27.74 1.46 10.93
CA THR A 54 28.78 2.36 11.48
C THR A 54 28.21 3.52 12.29
N GLN A 55 27.02 4.01 11.90
CA GLN A 55 26.35 5.14 12.56
C GLN A 55 25.44 4.66 13.71
N PHE A 56 24.84 3.47 13.55
CA PHE A 56 23.91 2.88 14.51
C PHE A 56 24.31 1.42 14.79
N PRO A 57 25.21 1.18 15.78
CA PRO A 57 25.65 -0.17 16.11
C PRO A 57 24.49 -1.01 16.65
N ALA A 58 24.36 -2.24 16.14
CA ALA A 58 23.31 -3.18 16.54
C ALA A 58 23.65 -3.86 17.88
N THR A 59 22.63 -4.17 18.67
CA THR A 59 22.77 -4.90 19.94
C THR A 59 23.17 -6.36 19.74
N TYR A 60 22.69 -7.00 18.67
CA TYR A 60 23.10 -8.31 18.21
C TYR A 60 23.04 -8.34 16.67
N TYR A 61 24.06 -8.91 16.04
CA TYR A 61 24.17 -8.93 14.56
C TYR A 61 23.52 -10.16 13.94
N LEU A 62 23.41 -11.27 14.70
CA LEU A 62 22.83 -12.52 14.23
C LEU A 62 21.50 -12.75 14.95
N PRO A 63 20.39 -12.97 14.22
CA PRO A 63 19.10 -13.26 14.83
C PRO A 63 19.13 -14.55 15.65
N THR A 64 18.33 -14.60 16.71
CA THR A 64 18.11 -15.83 17.48
C THR A 64 17.24 -16.83 16.69
N ALA A 65 17.15 -18.07 17.15
CA ALA A 65 16.30 -19.08 16.50
C ALA A 65 14.82 -18.67 16.44
N ALA A 66 14.32 -17.98 17.45
CA ALA A 66 12.96 -17.44 17.47
C ALA A 66 12.80 -16.30 16.44
N ASP A 67 13.79 -15.42 16.32
CA ASP A 67 13.78 -14.34 15.32
C ASP A 67 13.77 -14.92 13.91
N TRP A 68 14.56 -15.96 13.65
CA TRP A 68 14.55 -16.66 12.35
C TRP A 68 13.17 -17.23 12.00
N PHE A 69 12.49 -17.83 12.98
CA PHE A 69 11.13 -18.33 12.77
C PHE A 69 10.17 -17.20 12.39
N TRP A 70 10.16 -16.10 13.15
CA TRP A 70 9.28 -14.95 12.86
C TRP A 70 9.64 -14.25 11.54
N LEU A 71 10.92 -14.15 11.20
CA LEU A 71 11.39 -13.62 9.92
C LEU A 71 10.92 -14.47 8.75
N LEU A 72 10.94 -15.80 8.87
CA LEU A 72 10.42 -16.69 7.83
C LEU A 72 8.91 -16.56 7.65
N VAL A 73 8.16 -16.49 8.76
CA VAL A 73 6.71 -16.26 8.72
C VAL A 73 6.40 -14.92 8.03
N LEU A 74 7.11 -13.85 8.41
CA LEU A 74 6.90 -12.52 7.84
C LEU A 74 7.30 -12.49 6.35
N ALA A 75 8.44 -13.06 5.98
CA ALA A 75 8.92 -13.08 4.60
C ALA A 75 7.98 -13.89 3.68
N TRP A 76 7.58 -15.09 4.08
CA TRP A 76 6.75 -15.93 3.22
C TRP A 76 5.28 -15.46 3.19
N LEU A 77 4.68 -15.32 4.37
CA LEU A 77 3.25 -15.10 4.52
C LEU A 77 2.90 -13.62 4.30
N CYS A 78 3.66 -12.71 4.92
CA CYS A 78 3.34 -11.28 4.87
C CYS A 78 3.97 -10.57 3.66
N THR A 79 5.11 -11.03 3.15
CA THR A 79 5.75 -10.41 1.96
C THR A 79 5.38 -11.15 0.69
N VAL A 80 5.88 -12.37 0.47
CA VAL A 80 5.74 -13.07 -0.82
C VAL A 80 4.28 -13.30 -1.19
N LEU A 81 3.49 -13.91 -0.29
CA LEU A 81 2.09 -14.21 -0.56
C LEU A 81 1.24 -12.94 -0.74
N CYS A 82 1.35 -11.96 0.15
CA CYS A 82 0.60 -10.71 0.04
C CYS A 82 0.97 -9.91 -1.22
N PHE A 83 2.26 -9.84 -1.59
CA PHE A 83 2.68 -9.16 -2.82
C PHE A 83 2.16 -9.86 -4.07
N ASP A 84 2.23 -11.19 -4.14
CA ASP A 84 1.69 -11.93 -5.28
C ASP A 84 0.18 -11.71 -5.42
N LEU A 85 -0.57 -11.78 -4.30
CA LEU A 85 -2.00 -11.46 -4.28
C LEU A 85 -2.27 -10.01 -4.70
N GLN A 86 -1.46 -9.05 -4.23
CA GLN A 86 -1.58 -7.64 -4.58
C GLN A 86 -1.36 -7.41 -6.08
N LEU A 87 -0.31 -7.97 -6.67
CA LEU A 87 -0.02 -7.84 -8.11
C LEU A 87 -1.07 -8.58 -8.96
N ASN A 88 -1.53 -9.74 -8.51
CA ASN A 88 -2.61 -10.47 -9.17
C ASN A 88 -3.95 -9.71 -9.09
N ALA A 89 -4.23 -9.03 -7.98
CA ALA A 89 -5.36 -8.11 -7.89
C ALA A 89 -5.19 -6.95 -8.87
N LEU A 90 -4.00 -6.35 -8.97
CA LEU A 90 -3.71 -5.22 -9.86
C LEU A 90 -3.86 -5.56 -11.36
N LYS A 91 -3.81 -6.84 -11.74
CA LYS A 91 -4.20 -7.30 -13.09
C LYS A 91 -5.70 -7.21 -13.35
N LYS A 92 -6.53 -7.39 -12.32
CA LYS A 92 -8.00 -7.43 -12.41
C LYS A 92 -8.65 -6.10 -12.05
N ILE A 93 -8.01 -5.28 -11.22
CA ILE A 93 -8.51 -3.98 -10.79
C ILE A 93 -7.63 -2.85 -11.34
N SER A 94 -8.21 -1.69 -11.56
CA SER A 94 -7.42 -0.53 -11.99
C SER A 94 -6.48 -0.06 -10.87
N ALA A 95 -5.31 0.51 -11.21
CA ALA A 95 -4.43 1.18 -10.23
C ALA A 95 -5.16 2.24 -9.40
N PHE A 96 -6.18 2.88 -9.99
CA PHE A 96 -7.03 3.81 -9.27
C PHE A 96 -7.83 3.12 -8.16
N THR A 97 -8.46 1.98 -8.46
CA THR A 97 -9.21 1.17 -7.46
C THR A 97 -8.29 0.67 -6.36
N ALA A 98 -7.08 0.19 -6.71
CA ALA A 98 -6.08 -0.23 -5.72
C ALA A 98 -5.70 0.94 -4.79
N SER A 99 -5.44 2.13 -5.35
CA SER A 99 -5.14 3.33 -4.58
C SER A 99 -6.27 3.73 -3.63
N LEU A 100 -7.53 3.56 -4.04
CA LEU A 100 -8.67 3.80 -3.16
C LEU A 100 -8.73 2.81 -2.01
N THR A 101 -8.48 1.52 -2.26
CA THR A 101 -8.44 0.49 -1.22
C THR A 101 -7.34 0.79 -0.19
N TYR A 102 -6.17 1.26 -0.61
CA TYR A 102 -5.10 1.66 0.33
C TYR A 102 -5.52 2.83 1.23
N ASN A 103 -6.32 3.78 0.72
CA ASN A 103 -6.83 4.87 1.55
C ASN A 103 -7.80 4.39 2.67
N LEU A 104 -8.30 3.15 2.59
CA LEU A 104 -9.13 2.55 3.64
C LEU A 104 -8.32 1.85 4.72
N GLU A 105 -7.03 1.56 4.48
CA GLU A 105 -6.10 1.01 5.46
C GLU A 105 -6.17 1.70 6.84
N PRO A 106 -6.12 3.05 6.95
CA PRO A 106 -6.24 3.71 8.25
C PRO A 106 -7.58 3.45 8.95
N VAL A 107 -8.68 3.28 8.20
CA VAL A 107 -10.01 3.03 8.80
C VAL A 107 -10.04 1.65 9.42
N TYR A 108 -9.62 0.63 8.68
CA TYR A 108 -9.59 -0.73 9.21
C TYR A 108 -8.57 -0.86 10.34
N GLY A 109 -7.44 -0.14 10.27
CA GLY A 109 -6.45 -0.06 11.34
C GLY A 109 -7.04 0.48 12.64
N ILE A 110 -7.82 1.57 12.57
CA ILE A 110 -8.53 2.13 13.74
C ILE A 110 -9.54 1.11 14.30
N VAL A 111 -10.33 0.47 13.44
CA VAL A 111 -11.33 -0.54 13.86
C VAL A 111 -10.66 -1.73 14.54
N PHE A 112 -9.60 -2.29 13.95
CA PHE A 112 -8.86 -3.40 14.56
C PHE A 112 -8.16 -2.97 15.86
N GLY A 113 -7.64 -1.75 15.93
CA GLY A 113 -7.08 -1.18 17.15
C GLY A 113 -8.09 -1.19 18.30
N PHE A 114 -9.32 -0.71 18.03
CA PHE A 114 -10.41 -0.74 19.00
C PHE A 114 -10.78 -2.16 19.44
N LEU A 115 -10.96 -3.09 18.48
CA LEU A 115 -11.43 -4.44 18.78
C LEU A 115 -10.41 -5.32 19.49
N LEU A 116 -9.11 -5.15 19.20
CA LEU A 116 -8.06 -6.05 19.69
C LEU A 116 -7.35 -5.54 20.94
N PHE A 117 -7.19 -4.23 21.10
CA PHE A 117 -6.40 -3.64 22.20
C PHE A 117 -7.25 -3.08 23.34
N ASP A 118 -8.59 -3.10 23.21
CA ASP A 118 -9.54 -2.64 24.23
C ASP A 118 -9.23 -1.22 24.76
N GLU A 119 -8.57 -0.39 23.94
CA GLU A 119 -8.11 0.96 24.26
C GLU A 119 -9.25 1.99 24.32
N HIS A 120 -10.51 1.55 24.30
CA HIS A 120 -11.70 2.40 24.46
C HIS A 120 -11.63 3.34 25.67
N LYS A 121 -10.82 2.99 26.69
CA LYS A 121 -10.67 3.75 27.94
C LYS A 121 -9.63 4.88 27.90
N SER A 122 -8.74 4.92 26.90
CA SER A 122 -7.64 5.90 26.84
C SER A 122 -7.89 7.04 25.86
N PHE A 123 -8.98 6.99 25.08
CA PHE A 123 -9.23 7.97 24.04
C PHE A 123 -10.00 9.19 24.53
N ASN A 124 -9.30 10.33 24.48
CA ASN A 124 -9.84 11.64 24.77
C ASN A 124 -10.88 12.06 23.70
N ARG A 125 -11.79 12.99 24.01
CA ARG A 125 -12.89 13.41 23.11
C ARG A 125 -12.40 13.88 21.73
N HIS A 126 -11.17 14.41 21.66
CA HIS A 126 -10.50 14.81 20.41
C HIS A 126 -10.21 13.66 19.45
N PHE A 127 -9.99 12.44 19.95
CA PHE A 127 -9.74 11.27 19.11
C PHE A 127 -10.97 10.94 18.24
N TYR A 128 -12.16 10.94 18.85
CA TYR A 128 -13.41 10.69 18.13
C TYR A 128 -13.69 11.73 17.04
N ILE A 129 -13.31 13.00 17.26
CA ILE A 129 -13.40 14.05 16.25
C ILE A 129 -12.45 13.75 15.08
N GLY A 130 -11.21 13.37 15.39
CA GLY A 130 -10.22 12.99 14.37
C GLY A 130 -10.66 11.80 13.52
N VAL A 131 -11.14 10.73 14.16
CA VAL A 131 -11.69 9.55 13.47
C VAL A 131 -12.89 9.93 12.61
N SER A 132 -13.80 10.76 13.12
CA SER A 132 -14.97 11.21 12.35
C SER A 132 -14.56 12.01 11.11
N LEU A 133 -13.55 12.88 11.21
CA LEU A 133 -13.03 13.64 10.07
C LEU A 133 -12.37 12.74 9.02
N ILE A 134 -11.61 11.72 9.44
CA ILE A 134 -10.98 10.74 8.52
C ILE A 134 -12.08 9.96 7.78
N ILE A 135 -13.06 9.43 8.49
CA ILE A 135 -14.19 8.69 7.89
C ILE A 135 -14.96 9.61 6.92
N LEU A 136 -15.25 10.85 7.33
CA LEU A 136 -15.94 11.81 6.47
C LEU A 136 -15.16 12.11 5.18
N ALA A 137 -13.85 12.34 5.27
CA ALA A 137 -12.99 12.58 4.11
C ALA A 137 -13.03 11.41 3.12
N ILE A 138 -12.96 10.18 3.62
CA ILE A 138 -13.01 8.95 2.82
C ILE A 138 -14.39 8.76 2.18
N VAL A 139 -15.48 8.98 2.92
CA VAL A 139 -16.85 8.88 2.38
C VAL A 139 -17.07 9.92 1.28
N LEU A 140 -16.64 11.17 1.50
CA LEU A 140 -16.72 12.22 0.49
C LEU A 140 -15.89 11.88 -0.77
N GLN A 141 -14.69 11.33 -0.59
CA GLN A 141 -13.86 10.84 -1.69
C GLN A 141 -14.56 9.72 -2.47
N MET A 142 -15.16 8.75 -1.76
CA MET A 142 -15.88 7.62 -2.35
C MET A 142 -17.13 8.06 -3.13
N LEU A 143 -17.92 8.99 -2.58
CA LEU A 143 -19.11 9.55 -3.23
C LEU A 143 -18.75 10.35 -4.48
N ARG A 144 -17.72 11.22 -4.40
CA ARG A 144 -17.23 11.96 -5.56
C ARG A 144 -16.74 10.98 -6.64
N PHE A 145 -16.04 9.92 -6.25
CA PHE A 145 -15.56 8.93 -7.19
C PHE A 145 -16.70 8.17 -7.89
N LEU A 146 -17.71 7.69 -7.18
CA LEU A 146 -18.88 7.02 -7.78
C LEU A 146 -19.55 7.90 -8.86
N ASN A 147 -19.60 9.22 -8.62
CA ASN A 147 -20.15 10.18 -9.56
C ASN A 147 -19.23 10.43 -10.78
N VAL A 148 -17.91 10.40 -10.61
CA VAL A 148 -16.94 10.49 -11.71
C VAL A 148 -16.93 9.21 -12.53
N PHE A 149 -16.95 8.04 -11.90
CA PHE A 149 -16.97 6.74 -12.55
C PHE A 149 -18.24 6.56 -13.39
N LYS A 150 -19.41 6.91 -12.84
CA LYS A 150 -20.68 6.92 -13.61
C LYS A 150 -20.60 7.81 -14.85
N ARG A 151 -19.98 9.00 -14.75
CA ARG A 151 -19.81 9.90 -15.90
C ARG A 151 -18.87 9.34 -16.98
N VAL A 152 -17.75 8.74 -16.59
CA VAL A 152 -16.78 8.18 -17.54
C VAL A 152 -17.36 6.94 -18.23
N GLN A 153 -18.01 6.04 -17.49
CA GLN A 153 -18.69 4.87 -18.04
C GLN A 153 -19.76 5.28 -19.06
N PHE A 154 -20.59 6.26 -18.71
CA PHE A 154 -21.61 6.82 -19.61
C PHE A 154 -21.00 7.37 -20.91
N TYR A 155 -19.85 8.07 -20.83
CA TYR A 155 -19.16 8.62 -22.00
C TYR A 155 -18.59 7.54 -22.93
N PHE A 156 -18.07 6.43 -22.37
CA PHE A 156 -17.59 5.30 -23.17
C PHE A 156 -18.73 4.54 -23.85
N THR A 157 -19.86 4.33 -23.16
CA THR A 157 -21.06 3.72 -23.75
C THR A 157 -21.61 4.58 -24.89
N TYR A 158 -21.75 5.89 -24.69
CA TYR A 158 -22.21 6.83 -25.71
C TYR A 158 -21.31 6.83 -26.96
N LYS A 159 -19.98 6.80 -26.77
CA LYS A 159 -19.02 6.76 -27.89
C LYS A 159 -19.05 5.44 -28.66
N GLN A 160 -19.35 4.31 -28.00
CA GLN A 160 -19.52 3.03 -28.69
C GLN A 160 -20.83 2.95 -29.49
N GLU A 161 -21.94 3.47 -28.97
CA GLU A 161 -23.20 3.53 -29.72
C GLU A 161 -23.08 4.42 -30.95
N ASN A 162 -22.50 5.62 -30.82
CA ASN A 162 -22.32 6.52 -31.97
C ASN A 162 -21.36 5.98 -33.03
N LYS A 163 -20.39 5.13 -32.66
CA LYS A 163 -19.50 4.48 -33.63
C LYS A 163 -20.14 3.26 -34.32
N LYS A 164 -21.22 2.70 -33.78
CA LYS A 164 -22.01 1.64 -34.43
C LYS A 164 -23.12 2.20 -35.31
N ALA A 165 -23.54 3.44 -35.07
CA ALA A 165 -24.59 4.13 -35.82
C ALA A 165 -24.08 4.91 -37.04
N ALA A 166 -22.76 5.01 -37.23
CA ALA A 166 -22.08 5.64 -38.37
C ALA A 166 -21.33 4.58 -39.20
#